data_AF-A0A174HRL4-F1
#
_entry.id   AF-A0A174HRL4-F1
#
_cell.length_a   1.000
_cell.length_b   1.000
_cell.length_c   1.000
_cell.angle_alpha   90.00
_cell.angle_beta   90.00
_cell.angle_gamma   90.00
#
_symmetry.space_group_name_H-M   'P 1'
#
loop_
_entity.id
_entity.type
_entity.pdbx_description
1 polymer ?
#
loop_
_entity_poly.entity_id
_entity_poly.type
_entity_poly.pdbx_seq_one_letter_code
_entity_poly.pdbx_strand_id
1 'polypeptide(L)'
;MGYTQTFEVYGCADCSGCEHKARCLYKYDAEKDAEKNKVMKINEQWEELKERSHANIQSERGILKRQTHSIQTEGHFGDIKENENFRRFNYRSADKVYKEFMLYAIGRNINKYHRFLYEKLRKFEGKTA
;
A
#
# COMPACT_ATOMS: atom_id res chain seq x y z
N MET A 1 -12.62 -10.46 10.22
CA MET A 1 -12.31 -11.10 11.51
C MET A 1 -11.30 -10.21 12.21
N GLY A 2 -11.72 -9.54 13.28
CA GLY A 2 -10.93 -8.52 13.96
C GLY A 2 -10.08 -9.17 15.04
N TYR A 3 -8.77 -9.00 14.95
CA TYR A 3 -7.86 -9.38 16.03
C TYR A 3 -8.19 -8.55 17.28
N THR A 4 -8.23 -9.21 18.44
CA THR A 4 -8.33 -8.52 19.72
C THR A 4 -7.10 -7.65 19.91
N GLN A 5 -7.28 -6.36 20.21
CA GLN A 5 -6.19 -5.42 20.44
C GLN A 5 -6.23 -4.93 21.88
N THR A 6 -5.08 -4.97 22.55
CA THR A 6 -4.88 -4.39 23.87
C THR A 6 -4.25 -3.00 23.73
N PHE A 7 -4.81 -2.01 24.44
CA PHE A 7 -4.30 -0.65 24.46
C PHE A 7 -4.01 -0.22 25.89
N GLU A 8 -2.84 0.35 26.10
CA GLU A 8 -2.53 1.10 27.30
C GLU A 8 -2.98 2.55 27.09
N VAL A 9 -3.78 3.06 28.02
CA VAL A 9 -4.42 4.36 27.90
C VAL A 9 -3.86 5.28 28.98
N TYR A 10 -3.11 6.30 28.55
CA TYR A 10 -2.53 7.31 29.42
C TYR A 10 -3.31 8.61 29.26
N GLY A 11 -3.92 9.07 30.34
CA GLY A 11 -4.70 10.31 30.36
C GLY A 11 -4.06 11.35 31.27
N CYS A 12 -4.09 12.62 30.85
CA CYS A 12 -3.93 13.72 31.78
C CYS A 12 -5.15 13.75 32.72
N ALA A 13 -4.91 13.87 34.03
CA ALA A 13 -5.96 13.83 35.03
C ALA A 13 -6.95 15.01 34.88
N ASP A 14 -6.41 16.20 34.59
CA ASP A 14 -7.22 17.40 34.35
C ASP A 14 -6.51 18.36 33.38
N CYS A 15 -7.19 18.70 32.30
CA CYS A 15 -6.77 19.71 31.31
C CYS A 15 -7.61 20.99 31.42
N SER A 16 -8.37 21.18 32.49
CA SER A 16 -9.15 22.40 32.74
C SER A 16 -8.21 23.59 32.94
N GLY A 17 -8.45 24.69 32.22
CA GLY A 17 -7.61 25.89 32.29
C GLY A 17 -6.22 25.77 31.64
N CYS A 18 -5.90 24.66 30.95
CA CYS A 18 -4.61 24.53 30.27
C CYS A 18 -4.52 25.44 29.03
N GLU A 19 -3.63 26.43 29.05
CA GLU A 19 -3.41 27.37 27.93
C GLU A 19 -2.92 26.68 26.64
N HIS A 20 -2.30 25.50 26.77
CA HIS A 20 -1.78 24.74 25.64
C HIS A 20 -2.81 23.78 25.01
N LYS A 21 -4.05 23.74 25.53
CA LYS A 21 -5.08 22.76 25.14
C LYS A 21 -5.37 22.77 23.64
N ALA A 22 -5.47 23.96 23.04
CA ALA A 22 -5.71 24.12 21.61
C ALA A 22 -4.57 23.58 20.72
N ARG A 23 -3.33 23.55 21.22
CA ARG A 23 -2.17 22.98 20.50
C ARG A 23 -1.94 21.51 20.82
N CYS A 24 -2.29 21.08 22.03
CA CYS A 24 -2.05 19.72 22.54
C CYS A 24 -3.08 18.70 22.03
N LEU A 25 -4.35 19.11 21.90
CA LEU A 25 -5.42 18.26 21.38
C LEU A 25 -5.48 18.35 19.86
N TYR A 26 -5.41 17.19 19.20
CA TYR A 26 -5.55 17.11 17.75
C TYR A 26 -6.97 17.50 17.34
N LYS A 27 -7.10 18.46 16.41
CA LYS A 27 -8.38 19.02 15.95
C LYS A 27 -9.26 19.56 17.08
N TYR A 28 -8.65 20.33 17.99
CA TYR A 28 -9.37 20.95 19.09
C TYR A 28 -10.45 21.92 18.62
N ASP A 29 -11.65 21.78 19.18
CA ASP A 29 -12.78 22.70 19.05
C ASP A 29 -13.11 23.29 20.42
N ALA A 30 -13.12 24.62 20.54
CA ALA A 30 -13.28 25.29 21.83
C ALA A 30 -14.67 25.12 22.46
N GLU A 31 -15.70 24.85 21.67
CA GLU A 31 -17.07 24.62 22.15
C GLU A 31 -17.28 23.16 22.55
N LYS A 32 -16.67 22.22 21.81
CA LYS A 32 -16.91 20.77 21.99
C LYS A 32 -15.87 20.06 22.85
N ASP A 33 -14.63 20.54 22.88
CA ASP A 33 -13.52 19.88 23.56
C ASP A 33 -13.09 20.61 24.86
N ALA A 34 -13.89 21.58 25.33
CA ALA A 34 -13.58 22.39 26.53
C ALA A 34 -13.31 21.53 27.78
N GLU A 35 -14.01 20.41 27.95
CA GLU A 35 -13.84 19.48 29.08
C GLU A 35 -12.94 18.28 28.76
N LYS A 36 -12.39 18.21 27.55
CA LYS A 36 -11.62 17.05 27.10
C LYS A 36 -10.23 17.02 27.71
N ASN A 37 -9.83 15.87 28.22
CA ASN A 37 -8.47 15.63 28.67
C ASN A 37 -7.62 15.00 27.57
N LYS A 38 -6.33 15.31 27.57
CA LYS A 38 -5.37 14.67 26.67
C LYS A 38 -5.27 13.19 27.03
N VAL A 39 -5.58 12.33 26.06
CA VAL A 39 -5.43 10.89 26.17
C VAL A 39 -4.51 10.40 25.05
N MET A 40 -3.54 9.57 25.43
CA MET A 40 -2.65 8.85 24.54
C MET A 40 -2.97 7.36 24.66
N LYS A 41 -3.03 6.66 23.53
CA LYS A 41 -3.24 5.21 23.50
C LYS A 41 -2.03 4.58 22.83
N ILE A 42 -1.44 3.59 23.49
CA ILE A 42 -0.29 2.83 22.98
C ILE A 42 -0.72 1.38 22.82
N ASN A 43 -0.38 0.78 21.69
CA ASN A 43 -0.53 -0.65 21.46
C ASN A 43 0.87 -1.23 21.25
N GLU A 44 1.45 -1.75 22.32
CA GLU A 44 2.82 -2.27 22.30
C GLU A 44 2.99 -3.41 21.30
N GLN A 45 2.01 -4.33 21.24
CA GLN A 45 2.02 -5.44 20.29
C GLN A 45 2.05 -4.93 18.84
N TRP A 46 1.29 -3.87 18.54
CA TRP A 46 1.29 -3.26 17.23
C TRP A 46 2.65 -2.62 16.89
N GLU A 47 3.25 -1.89 17.83
CA GLU A 47 4.58 -1.31 17.62
C GLU A 47 5.65 -2.40 17.40
N GLU A 48 5.62 -3.50 18.16
CA GLU A 48 6.52 -4.63 17.97
C GLU A 48 6.32 -5.32 16.61
N LEU A 49 5.08 -5.51 16.18
CA LEU A 49 4.77 -6.06 14.85
C LEU A 49 5.25 -5.14 13.73
N LYS A 50 5.07 -3.83 13.91
CA LYS A 50 5.52 -2.81 12.96
C LYS A 50 7.03 -2.79 12.87
N GLU A 51 7.75 -2.85 13.98
CA GLU A 51 9.21 -2.89 14.01
C GLU A 51 9.74 -4.17 13.33
N ARG A 52 9.16 -5.34 13.65
CA ARG A 52 9.49 -6.60 12.95
C ARG A 52 9.24 -6.52 11.45
N SER A 53 8.13 -5.91 11.04
CA SER A 53 7.83 -5.69 9.63
C SER A 53 8.87 -4.79 8.97
N HIS A 54 9.24 -3.68 9.61
CA HIS A 54 10.28 -2.78 9.14
C HIS A 54 11.64 -3.48 8.99
N ALA A 55 12.07 -4.22 10.01
CA ALA A 55 13.30 -5.01 9.96
C ALA A 55 13.27 -6.04 8.83
N ASN A 56 12.15 -6.76 8.64
CA ASN A 56 11.98 -7.70 7.54
C ASN A 56 12.10 -7.04 6.17
N ILE A 57 11.49 -5.87 6.00
CA ILE A 57 11.52 -5.10 4.75
C ILE A 57 12.94 -4.59 4.46
N GLN A 58 13.65 -4.12 5.48
CA GLN A 58 15.01 -3.57 5.37
C GLN A 58 16.11 -4.64 5.33
N SER A 59 15.82 -5.89 5.70
CA SER A 59 16.75 -7.00 5.54
C SER A 59 17.20 -7.17 4.09
N GLU A 60 18.38 -7.76 3.87
CA GLU A 60 18.90 -8.06 2.53
C GLU A 60 17.89 -8.85 1.68
N ARG A 61 17.24 -9.86 2.29
CA ARG A 61 16.17 -10.64 1.66
C ARG A 61 14.96 -9.76 1.31
N GLY A 62 14.58 -8.83 2.19
CA GLY A 62 13.49 -7.90 1.98
C GLY A 62 13.78 -6.91 0.84
N ILE A 63 15.00 -6.38 0.78
CA ILE A 63 15.48 -5.51 -0.29
C ILE A 63 15.43 -6.25 -1.63
N LEU A 64 15.98 -7.46 -1.71
CA LEU A 64 15.97 -8.28 -2.93
C LEU A 64 14.55 -8.52 -3.44
N LYS A 65 13.62 -8.89 -2.54
CA LYS A 65 12.20 -9.09 -2.88
C LYS A 65 11.55 -7.80 -3.38
N ARG A 66 11.81 -6.65 -2.76
CA ARG A 66 11.29 -5.34 -3.20
C ARG A 66 11.78 -4.98 -4.60
N GLN A 67 13.08 -5.15 -4.86
CA GLN A 67 13.64 -4.91 -6.20
C GLN A 67 13.00 -5.84 -7.24
N THR A 68 12.84 -7.12 -6.91
CA THR A 68 12.21 -8.10 -7.81
C THR A 68 10.75 -7.75 -8.09
N HIS A 69 9.98 -7.35 -7.07
CA HIS A 69 8.60 -6.92 -7.23
C HIS A 69 8.47 -5.70 -8.15
N SER A 70 9.36 -4.72 -7.97
CA SER A 70 9.39 -3.51 -8.80
C SER A 70 9.69 -3.84 -10.27
N ILE A 71 10.65 -4.72 -10.53
CA ILE A 71 11.05 -5.11 -11.89
C ILE A 71 10.01 -6.01 -12.56
N GLN A 72 9.55 -7.06 -11.87
CA GLN A 72 8.72 -8.10 -12.48
C GLN A 72 7.23 -7.80 -12.40
N THR A 73 6.75 -7.42 -11.21
CA THR A 73 5.31 -7.33 -10.93
C THR A 73 4.78 -5.95 -11.30
N GLU A 74 5.37 -4.89 -10.75
CA GLU A 74 4.93 -3.51 -10.98
C GLU A 74 5.12 -3.10 -12.44
N GLY A 75 6.28 -3.39 -13.03
CA GLY A 75 6.53 -3.11 -14.46
C GLY A 75 5.49 -3.78 -15.38
N HIS A 76 5.17 -5.05 -15.13
CA HIS A 76 4.18 -5.77 -15.94
C HIS A 76 2.77 -5.17 -15.80
N PHE A 77 2.33 -4.85 -14.58
CA PHE A 77 1.03 -4.21 -14.38
C PHE A 77 0.98 -2.77 -14.91
N GLY A 78 2.09 -2.04 -14.85
CA GLY A 78 2.23 -0.71 -15.44
C GLY A 78 2.00 -0.75 -16.95
N ASP A 79 2.61 -1.71 -17.64
CA ASP A 79 2.38 -1.89 -19.07
C ASP A 79 0.93 -2.25 -19.39
N ILE A 80 0.32 -3.20 -18.64
CA ILE A 80 -1.07 -3.61 -18.85
C ILE A 80 -2.01 -2.41 -18.75
N LYS A 81 -1.81 -1.59 -17.71
CA LYS A 81 -2.67 -0.46 -17.42
C LYS A 81 -2.39 0.72 -18.34
N GLU A 82 -1.15 1.20 -18.41
CA GLU A 82 -0.81 2.44 -19.10
C GLU A 82 -0.45 2.25 -20.57
N ASN A 83 0.24 1.18 -20.93
CA ASN A 83 0.67 0.97 -22.32
C ASN A 83 -0.39 0.22 -23.15
N GLU A 84 -1.19 -0.64 -22.53
CA GLU A 84 -2.25 -1.41 -23.20
C GLU A 84 -3.66 -0.89 -22.87
N ASN A 85 -3.76 0.14 -22.01
CA ASN A 85 -5.01 0.80 -21.64
C ASN A 85 -6.08 -0.16 -21.06
N PHE A 86 -5.67 -1.24 -20.41
CA PHE A 86 -6.58 -2.18 -19.75
C PHE A 86 -7.09 -1.58 -18.44
N ARG A 87 -8.32 -1.05 -18.45
CA ARG A 87 -8.92 -0.36 -17.29
C ARG A 87 -9.97 -1.20 -16.55
N ARG A 88 -10.68 -2.07 -17.25
CA ARG A 88 -11.82 -2.81 -16.69
C ARG A 88 -11.95 -4.19 -17.36
N PHE A 89 -12.29 -5.17 -16.56
CA PHE A 89 -12.77 -6.47 -17.04
C PHE A 89 -14.18 -6.32 -17.62
N ASN A 90 -14.46 -7.09 -18.67
CA ASN A 90 -15.77 -7.16 -19.27
C ASN A 90 -16.72 -8.04 -18.44
N TYR A 91 -16.18 -9.07 -17.79
CA TYR A 91 -16.98 -9.97 -16.94
C TYR A 91 -16.97 -9.56 -15.46
N ARG A 92 -17.96 -10.06 -14.70
CA ARG A 92 -18.16 -9.71 -13.28
C ARG A 92 -17.93 -10.85 -12.30
N SER A 93 -18.26 -12.09 -12.68
CA SER A 93 -18.03 -13.26 -11.82
C SER A 93 -16.55 -13.64 -11.83
N ALA A 94 -16.01 -14.00 -10.66
CA ALA A 94 -14.60 -14.34 -10.47
C ALA A 94 -14.08 -15.35 -11.52
N ASP A 95 -14.82 -16.43 -11.77
CA ASP A 95 -14.42 -17.46 -12.74
C ASP A 95 -14.29 -16.93 -14.18
N LYS A 96 -15.15 -15.99 -14.57
CA LYS A 96 -15.11 -15.39 -15.91
C LYS A 96 -14.01 -14.34 -16.02
N VAL A 97 -13.83 -13.53 -14.98
CA VAL A 97 -12.71 -12.57 -14.87
C VAL A 97 -11.37 -13.31 -14.94
N TYR A 98 -11.26 -14.44 -14.25
CA TYR A 98 -10.07 -15.30 -14.30
C TYR A 98 -9.77 -15.77 -15.73
N LYS A 99 -10.77 -16.30 -16.44
CA LYS A 99 -10.62 -16.75 -17.83
C LYS A 99 -10.26 -15.60 -18.78
N GLU A 100 -10.92 -14.44 -18.63
CA GLU A 100 -10.61 -13.24 -19.40
C GLU A 100 -9.16 -12.80 -19.20
N PHE A 101 -8.71 -12.72 -17.94
CA PHE A 101 -7.34 -12.35 -17.63
C PHE A 101 -6.32 -13.38 -18.14
N MET A 102 -6.65 -14.67 -18.07
CA MET A 102 -5.79 -15.74 -18.57
C MET A 102 -5.57 -15.63 -20.08
N LEU A 103 -6.65 -15.42 -20.85
CA LEU A 103 -6.55 -15.19 -22.31
C LEU A 103 -5.74 -13.94 -22.63
N TYR A 104 -5.97 -12.86 -21.89
CA TYR A 104 -5.23 -11.62 -22.02
C TYR A 104 -3.72 -11.83 -21.79
N ALA A 105 -3.35 -12.51 -20.70
CA ALA A 105 -1.96 -12.79 -20.36
C ALA A 105 -1.25 -13.64 -21.44
N ILE A 106 -1.93 -14.64 -21.99
CA ILE A 106 -1.40 -15.46 -23.10
C ILE A 106 -1.16 -14.60 -24.34
N GLY A 107 -2.14 -13.80 -24.75
CA GLY A 107 -2.00 -12.90 -25.91
C GLY A 107 -0.85 -11.91 -25.76
N ARG A 108 -0.70 -11.34 -24.56
CA ARG A 108 0.41 -10.44 -24.21
C ARG A 108 1.77 -11.15 -24.27
N ASN A 109 1.88 -12.37 -23.75
CA ASN A 109 3.11 -13.15 -23.81
C ASN A 109 3.52 -13.48 -25.25
N ILE A 110 2.56 -13.84 -26.11
CA ILE A 110 2.81 -14.09 -27.54
C ILE A 110 3.28 -12.82 -28.24
N ASN A 111 2.61 -11.67 -28.01
CA ASN A 111 3.02 -10.39 -28.58
C ASN A 111 4.42 -9.96 -28.11
N LYS A 112 4.73 -10.16 -26.82
CA LYS A 112 6.06 -9.90 -26.27
C LYS A 112 7.12 -10.77 -26.93
N TYR A 113 6.87 -12.07 -27.06
CA TYR A 113 7.77 -13.00 -27.73
C TYR A 113 7.99 -12.63 -29.20
N HIS A 114 6.92 -12.31 -29.94
CA HIS A 114 7.01 -11.81 -31.30
C HIS A 114 7.89 -10.55 -31.39
N ARG A 115 7.66 -9.55 -30.55
CA ARG A 115 8.48 -8.32 -30.53
C ARG A 115 9.96 -8.57 -30.21
N PHE A 116 10.26 -9.60 -29.40
CA PHE A 116 11.63 -10.03 -29.12
C PHE A 116 12.27 -10.69 -30.36
N LEU A 117 11.57 -11.64 -31.00
CA LEU A 117 12.06 -12.32 -32.20
C LEU A 117 12.39 -11.37 -33.35
N TYR A 118 11.56 -10.36 -33.56
CA TYR A 118 11.75 -9.36 -34.63
C TYR A 118 12.57 -8.15 -34.19
N GLU A 119 13.30 -8.26 -33.07
CA GLU A 119 14.25 -7.25 -32.58
C GLU A 119 13.68 -5.85 -32.32
N LYS A 120 12.35 -5.73 -32.31
CA LYS A 120 11.63 -4.50 -31.93
C LYS A 120 11.80 -4.16 -30.44
N LEU A 121 12.25 -5.13 -29.64
CA LEU A 121 12.60 -4.98 -28.22
C LEU A 121 14.03 -5.49 -27.98
N ARG A 122 15.06 -4.73 -28.40
CA ARG A 122 16.47 -5.03 -28.09
C ARG A 122 16.96 -4.38 -26.77
N LYS A 123 16.29 -3.33 -26.28
CA LYS A 123 16.49 -2.68 -24.97
C LYS A 123 15.14 -2.20 -24.42
N PHE A 124 14.99 -2.19 -23.10
CA PHE A 124 13.86 -1.52 -22.43
C PHE A 124 14.06 -0.01 -22.57
N GLU A 125 13.26 0.64 -23.42
CA GLU A 125 13.16 2.09 -23.44
C GLU A 125 12.14 2.49 -22.36
N GLY A 126 12.64 2.86 -21.18
CA GLY A 126 11.81 3.54 -20.20
C GLY A 126 11.31 4.86 -20.80
N LYS A 127 10.01 5.15 -20.66
CA LYS A 127 9.43 6.42 -21.13
C LYS A 127 10.21 7.58 -20.54
N THR A 128 10.73 8.45 -21.40
CA THR A 128 11.09 9.82 -21.04
C THR A 128 9.82 10.58 -20.65
N ALA A 129 9.92 11.32 -19.55
CA ALA A 129 8.85 12.11 -18.95
C ALA A 129 8.23 13.13 -19.91
#